data_AF-A0AA51ZVZ0-F1
#
_entry.id   AF-A0AA51ZVZ0-F1
#
_cell.length_a   1.000
_cell.length_b   1.000
_cell.length_c   1.000
_cell.angle_alpha   90.00
_cell.angle_beta   90.00
_cell.angle_gamma   90.00
#
_symmetry.space_group_name_H-M   'P 1'
#
loop_
_entity.id
_entity.type
_entity.pdbx_description
1 polymer ?
#
loop_
_entity_poly.entity_id
_entity_poly.type
_entity_poly.pdbx_seq_one_letter_code
_entity_poly.pdbx_strand_id
1 'polypeptide(L)'
;MFRIEQVELSSFLNFSILLCVIISVIGISSKENGKFLRDLNAFLSIYLIASFSLAVYEHITLKHLPLSASYLVTTIWDGYYHAPSGFFTNQNDFALVFVMATMFKLSYLKKGKKNHLINWLLIIMCLWITHVTGSRLNLMGFIIFLAFYFRFWELKKLLLIGISSIIIISFFSYIFVNSSFSLKGHSTNTRINLYYQALLSIPESYGVGYGIDLSKNFYQDRPSNAGISNFINPHSYIFELLINSGILTFIVYLSLYALILRKAIVFKTRLDIFIQLILYNLLLFSSSSSLFLWPHYFFFVVYINYEFLKPKDD
;
A
#
# COMPACT_ATOMS: atom_id res chain seq x y z
N MET A 1 -8.11 33.05 8.51
CA MET A 1 -6.89 33.37 9.28
C MET A 1 -5.83 32.37 8.85
N PHE A 2 -4.78 32.78 8.13
CA PHE A 2 -3.70 31.87 7.77
C PHE A 2 -2.90 31.58 9.04
N ARG A 3 -2.97 30.34 9.54
CA ARG A 3 -2.11 29.89 10.63
C ARG A 3 -0.77 29.53 9.98
N ILE A 4 0.20 30.43 10.10
CA ILE A 4 1.59 30.14 9.71
C ILE A 4 2.16 29.29 10.84
N GLU A 5 1.96 27.98 10.75
CA GLU A 5 2.60 27.04 11.65
C GLU A 5 4.02 26.73 11.15
N GLN A 6 4.98 26.69 12.07
CA GLN A 6 6.36 26.38 11.74
C GLN A 6 6.45 24.92 11.30
N VAL A 7 6.79 24.69 10.03
CA VAL A 7 7.14 23.35 9.54
C VAL A 7 8.43 22.94 10.25
N GLU A 8 8.40 21.79 10.93
CA GLU A 8 9.62 21.25 11.53
C GLU A 8 10.68 21.05 10.45
N LEU A 9 11.90 21.50 10.73
CA LEU A 9 13.03 21.40 9.80
C LEU A 9 13.26 19.96 9.35
N SER A 10 13.06 18.99 10.26
CA SER A 10 13.10 17.55 9.99
C SER A 10 12.11 17.14 8.88
N SER A 11 10.85 17.56 8.98
CA SER A 11 9.80 17.24 8.00
C SER A 11 10.11 17.86 6.63
N PHE A 12 10.59 19.11 6.60
CA PHE A 12 11.00 19.77 5.36
C PHE A 12 12.19 19.06 4.70
N LEU A 13 13.22 18.71 5.48
CA LEU A 13 14.40 18.00 4.98
C LEU A 13 14.03 16.60 4.47
N ASN A 14 13.22 15.85 5.21
CA ASN A 14 12.76 14.52 4.81
C ASN A 14 12.00 14.59 3.48
N PHE A 15 11.09 15.54 3.33
CA PHE A 15 10.34 15.73 2.09
C PHE A 15 11.26 16.13 0.92
N SER A 16 12.19 17.06 1.15
CA SER A 16 13.11 17.54 0.12
C SER A 16 14.05 16.43 -0.36
N ILE A 17 14.61 15.64 0.57
CA ILE A 17 15.45 14.48 0.25
C ILE A 17 14.63 13.44 -0.52
N LEU A 18 13.41 13.13 -0.07
CA LEU A 18 12.52 12.20 -0.75
C LEU A 18 12.22 12.66 -2.18
N LEU A 19 11.94 13.94 -2.38
CA LEU A 19 11.70 14.52 -3.71
C LEU A 19 12.93 14.38 -4.60
N CYS A 20 14.13 14.69 -4.09
CA CYS A 20 15.38 14.50 -4.82
C CYS A 20 15.61 13.04 -5.21
N VAL A 21 15.31 12.10 -4.31
CA VAL A 21 15.39 10.65 -4.59
C VAL A 21 14.40 10.28 -5.69
N ILE A 22 13.13 10.68 -5.59
CA ILE A 22 12.11 10.38 -6.60
C ILE A 22 12.51 10.94 -7.97
N ILE A 23 12.94 12.21 -8.06
CA ILE A 23 13.38 12.83 -9.31
C ILE A 23 14.60 12.11 -9.88
N SER A 24 15.56 11.74 -9.04
CA SER A 24 16.76 10.99 -9.47
C SER A 24 16.38 9.61 -10.02
N VAL A 25 15.47 8.90 -9.35
CA VAL A 25 14.97 7.61 -9.79
C VAL A 25 14.23 7.76 -11.12
N ILE A 26 13.38 8.78 -11.28
CA ILE A 26 12.73 9.09 -12.56
C ILE A 26 13.79 9.34 -13.64
N GLY A 27 14.79 10.18 -13.37
CA GLY A 27 15.88 10.50 -14.29
C GLY A 27 16.65 9.26 -14.77
N ILE A 28 17.09 8.42 -13.85
CA ILE A 28 17.81 7.17 -14.16
C ILE A 28 16.90 6.21 -14.94
N SER A 29 15.66 6.05 -14.45
CA SER A 29 14.68 5.15 -15.04
C SER A 29 14.31 5.53 -16.48
N SER A 30 14.42 6.80 -16.86
CA SER A 30 14.11 7.28 -18.22
C SER A 30 15.28 7.16 -19.21
N LYS A 31 16.52 7.05 -18.71
CA LYS A 31 17.75 7.00 -19.52
C LYS A 31 18.27 5.58 -19.75
N GLU A 32 18.30 4.75 -18.70
CA GLU A 32 18.97 3.44 -18.71
C GLU A 32 18.00 2.29 -18.39
N ASN A 33 16.95 2.19 -19.21
CA ASN A 33 15.76 1.48 -18.81
C ASN A 33 15.99 0.00 -18.40
N GLY A 34 16.71 -0.75 -19.23
CA GLY A 34 16.95 -2.18 -18.98
C GLY A 34 17.84 -2.44 -17.75
N LYS A 35 18.81 -1.56 -17.51
CA LYS A 35 19.71 -1.66 -16.35
C LYS A 35 18.96 -1.32 -15.07
N PHE A 36 18.15 -0.26 -15.09
CA PHE A 36 17.29 0.11 -13.96
C PHE A 36 16.39 -1.06 -13.52
N LEU A 37 15.72 -1.73 -14.46
CA LEU A 37 14.86 -2.87 -14.13
C LEU A 37 15.62 -4.07 -13.55
N ARG A 38 16.81 -4.35 -14.08
CA ARG A 38 17.67 -5.42 -13.55
C ARG A 38 18.10 -5.11 -12.12
N ASP A 39 18.54 -3.90 -11.86
CA ASP A 39 19.04 -3.46 -10.57
C ASP A 39 17.89 -3.37 -9.55
N LEU A 40 16.73 -2.85 -9.97
CA LEU A 40 15.49 -2.88 -9.18
C LEU A 40 15.08 -4.32 -8.84
N ASN A 41 15.14 -5.24 -9.80
CA ASN A 41 14.80 -6.63 -9.57
C ASN A 41 15.73 -7.30 -8.56
N ALA A 42 17.03 -6.99 -8.59
CA ALA A 42 18.00 -7.46 -7.59
C ALA A 42 17.72 -6.84 -6.22
N PHE A 43 17.50 -5.53 -6.16
CA PHE A 43 17.13 -4.81 -4.95
C PHE A 43 15.87 -5.39 -4.29
N LEU A 44 14.80 -5.61 -5.07
CA LEU A 44 13.55 -6.18 -4.57
C LEU A 44 13.74 -7.62 -4.07
N SER A 45 14.62 -8.41 -4.68
CA SER A 45 14.96 -9.74 -4.16
C SER A 45 15.59 -9.66 -2.77
N ILE A 46 16.58 -8.78 -2.60
CA ILE A 46 17.25 -8.58 -1.32
C ILE A 46 16.26 -8.06 -0.29
N TYR A 47 15.45 -7.05 -0.66
CA TYR A 47 14.42 -6.47 0.19
C TYR A 47 13.42 -7.52 0.66
N LEU A 48 12.85 -8.33 -0.23
CA LEU A 48 11.84 -9.34 0.10
C LEU A 48 12.41 -10.40 1.05
N ILE A 49 13.64 -10.87 0.81
CA ILE A 49 14.30 -11.85 1.67
C ILE A 49 14.58 -11.24 3.05
N ALA A 50 15.25 -10.09 3.10
CA ALA A 50 15.60 -9.43 4.36
C ALA A 50 14.36 -9.08 5.19
N SER A 51 13.33 -8.54 4.54
CA SER A 51 12.05 -8.18 5.17
C SER A 51 11.31 -9.39 5.72
N PHE A 52 11.27 -10.49 4.97
CA PHE A 52 10.63 -11.72 5.43
C PHE A 52 11.41 -12.36 6.58
N SER A 53 12.74 -12.41 6.50
CA SER A 53 13.58 -12.89 7.59
C SER A 53 13.39 -12.08 8.87
N LEU A 54 13.31 -10.75 8.76
CA LEU A 54 13.01 -9.88 9.90
C LEU A 54 11.61 -10.14 10.45
N ALA A 55 10.59 -10.27 9.60
CA ALA A 55 9.23 -10.55 10.04
C ALA A 55 9.11 -11.91 10.77
N VAL A 56 9.81 -12.93 10.29
CA VAL A 56 9.89 -14.25 10.95
C VAL A 56 10.59 -14.11 12.31
N TYR A 57 11.68 -13.36 12.38
CA TYR A 57 12.37 -13.09 13.64
C TYR A 57 11.46 -12.36 14.64
N GLU A 58 10.80 -11.28 14.23
CA GLU A 58 9.86 -10.51 15.06
C GLU A 58 8.71 -11.39 15.55
N HIS A 59 8.12 -12.19 14.65
CA HIS A 59 6.98 -13.04 15.00
C HIS A 59 7.34 -14.16 15.99
N ILE A 60 8.52 -14.78 15.86
CA ILE A 60 8.95 -15.87 16.74
C ILE A 60 9.47 -15.32 18.08
N THR A 61 10.30 -14.29 18.04
CA THR A 61 10.99 -13.79 19.23
C THR A 61 10.20 -12.74 19.99
N LEU A 62 9.17 -12.16 19.35
CA LEU A 62 8.38 -11.02 19.85
C LEU A 62 9.24 -9.77 20.12
N LYS A 63 10.45 -9.73 19.55
CA LYS A 63 11.37 -8.60 19.63
C LYS A 63 11.16 -7.72 18.42
N HIS A 64 10.37 -6.68 18.62
CA HIS A 64 10.07 -5.66 17.61
C HIS A 64 11.10 -4.52 17.68
N LEU A 65 11.28 -3.80 16.57
CA LEU A 65 12.07 -2.57 16.57
C LEU A 65 11.42 -1.49 17.44
N PRO A 66 12.19 -0.58 18.08
CA PRO A 66 11.65 0.39 19.05
C PRO A 66 10.56 1.34 18.52
N LEU A 67 10.55 1.57 17.21
CA LEU A 67 9.58 2.46 16.55
C LEU A 67 8.34 1.70 16.03
N SER A 68 8.30 0.38 16.17
CA SER A 68 7.14 -0.43 15.79
C SER A 68 5.95 -0.15 16.70
N ALA A 69 4.74 -0.04 16.14
CA ALA A 69 3.52 -0.04 16.94
C ALA A 69 3.41 -1.29 17.83
N SER A 70 3.88 -2.45 17.34
CA SER A 70 3.90 -3.71 18.09
C SER A 70 4.87 -3.70 19.27
N TYR A 71 5.89 -2.83 19.25
CA TYR A 71 6.79 -2.61 20.40
C TYR A 71 6.12 -1.82 21.53
N LEU A 72 5.22 -0.89 21.18
CA LEU A 72 4.53 -0.02 22.13
C LEU A 72 3.35 -0.70 22.83
N VAL A 73 2.91 -1.84 22.33
CA VAL A 73 1.83 -2.64 22.89
C VAL A 73 2.35 -3.47 24.06
N THR A 74 1.85 -3.19 25.26
CA THR A 74 2.29 -3.84 26.51
C THR A 74 1.46 -5.07 26.88
N THR A 75 0.35 -5.33 26.19
CA THR A 75 -0.58 -6.43 26.50
C THR A 75 -0.58 -7.51 25.43
N ILE A 76 -0.30 -8.75 25.85
CA ILE A 76 -0.23 -9.96 25.01
C ILE A 76 -1.56 -10.25 24.28
N TRP A 77 -2.69 -9.82 24.86
CA TRP A 77 -4.03 -10.04 24.31
C TRP A 77 -4.40 -9.12 23.15
N ASP A 78 -3.57 -8.11 22.87
CA ASP A 78 -3.79 -7.23 21.74
C ASP A 78 -3.24 -7.88 20.47
N GLY A 79 -4.06 -7.99 19.43
CA GLY A 79 -3.73 -8.68 18.18
C GLY A 79 -2.52 -8.08 17.44
N TYR A 80 -2.07 -6.90 17.86
CA TYR A 80 -0.87 -6.22 17.38
C TYR A 80 0.43 -6.80 17.98
N TYR A 81 0.38 -7.42 19.16
CA TYR A 81 1.58 -7.89 19.87
C TYR A 81 2.40 -8.93 19.08
N HIS A 82 1.72 -9.77 18.30
CA HIS A 82 2.35 -10.80 17.46
C HIS A 82 2.57 -10.38 16.00
N ALA A 83 2.11 -9.18 15.63
CA ALA A 83 2.16 -8.71 14.25
C ALA A 83 3.54 -8.10 13.94
N PRO A 84 4.31 -8.65 12.98
CA PRO A 84 5.56 -8.04 12.57
C PRO A 84 5.29 -6.74 11.82
N SER A 85 6.16 -5.77 12.00
CA SER A 85 6.13 -4.50 11.27
C SER A 85 7.39 -4.28 10.44
N GLY A 86 8.42 -5.12 10.61
CA GLY A 86 9.70 -4.95 9.97
C GLY A 86 10.26 -3.55 10.21
N PHE A 87 10.72 -2.89 9.15
CA PHE A 87 11.25 -1.52 9.22
C PHE A 87 10.19 -0.42 9.29
N PHE A 88 8.91 -0.78 9.41
CA PHE A 88 7.80 0.17 9.44
C PHE A 88 7.24 0.32 10.85
N THR A 89 6.64 1.48 11.11
CA THR A 89 5.92 1.75 12.35
C THR A 89 4.59 1.00 12.41
N ASN A 90 3.99 0.66 11.25
CA ASN A 90 2.70 -0.02 11.16
C ASN A 90 2.80 -1.32 10.34
N GLN A 91 2.24 -2.42 10.86
CA GLN A 91 2.19 -3.71 10.16
C GLN A 91 1.44 -3.67 8.81
N ASN A 92 0.48 -2.77 8.63
CA ASN A 92 -0.24 -2.60 7.37
C ASN A 92 0.62 -1.89 6.32
N ASP A 93 1.48 -0.96 6.74
CA ASP A 93 2.44 -0.30 5.87
C ASP A 93 3.48 -1.31 5.39
N PHE A 94 3.95 -2.17 6.31
CA PHE A 94 4.81 -3.30 5.99
C PHE A 94 4.18 -4.25 4.98
N ALA A 95 2.96 -4.73 5.26
CA ALA A 95 2.24 -5.63 4.37
C ALA A 95 1.99 -5.00 3.00
N LEU A 96 1.66 -3.71 2.93
CA LEU A 96 1.45 -2.98 1.68
C LEU A 96 2.70 -3.00 0.80
N VAL A 97 3.85 -2.60 1.34
CA VAL A 97 5.09 -2.56 0.56
C VAL A 97 5.52 -3.96 0.15
N PHE A 98 5.38 -4.95 1.04
CA PHE A 98 5.70 -6.34 0.73
C PHE A 98 4.82 -6.91 -0.40
N VAL A 99 3.51 -6.64 -0.36
CA VAL A 99 2.56 -7.05 -1.40
C VAL A 99 2.91 -6.39 -2.74
N MET A 100 3.13 -5.08 -2.78
CA MET A 100 3.51 -4.38 -4.02
C MET A 100 4.81 -4.92 -4.61
N ALA A 101 5.83 -5.12 -3.77
CA ALA A 101 7.11 -5.72 -4.18
C ALA A 101 6.92 -7.11 -4.76
N THR A 102 6.10 -7.94 -4.11
CA THR A 102 5.82 -9.32 -4.55
C THR A 102 5.06 -9.35 -5.87
N MET A 103 4.01 -8.54 -6.01
CA MET A 103 3.22 -8.43 -7.23
C MET A 103 4.10 -8.03 -8.41
N PHE A 104 4.92 -6.99 -8.24
CA PHE A 104 5.85 -6.55 -9.27
C PHE A 104 6.84 -7.66 -9.65
N LYS A 105 7.46 -8.30 -8.64
CA LYS A 105 8.44 -9.37 -8.83
C LYS A 105 7.85 -10.56 -9.60
N LEU A 106 6.64 -10.99 -9.24
CA LEU A 106 5.94 -12.09 -9.92
C LEU A 106 5.63 -11.74 -11.38
N SER A 107 5.11 -10.55 -11.65
CA SER A 107 4.82 -10.12 -13.02
C SER A 107 6.10 -9.95 -13.85
N TYR A 108 7.20 -9.49 -13.26
CA TYR A 108 8.49 -9.36 -13.94
C TYR A 108 9.15 -10.72 -14.23
N LEU A 109 9.16 -11.64 -13.25
CA LEU A 109 9.81 -12.96 -13.33
C LEU A 109 9.06 -14.00 -14.18
N LYS A 110 7.85 -13.70 -14.66
CA LYS A 110 7.02 -14.61 -15.47
C LYS A 110 7.71 -15.10 -16.76
N LYS A 111 8.86 -14.53 -17.14
CA LYS A 111 9.72 -15.02 -18.23
C LYS A 111 10.62 -16.18 -17.77
N GLY A 112 10.14 -17.43 -17.89
CA GLY A 112 11.00 -18.63 -17.91
C GLY A 112 10.55 -19.80 -17.00
N LYS A 113 10.65 -21.05 -17.52
CA LYS A 113 10.27 -22.29 -16.82
C LYS A 113 11.08 -22.58 -15.54
N LYS A 114 12.25 -21.96 -15.35
CA LYS A 114 13.11 -22.18 -14.16
C LYS A 114 12.66 -21.42 -12.91
N ASN A 115 11.70 -20.50 -13.02
CA ASN A 115 11.33 -19.59 -11.92
C ASN A 115 10.11 -20.04 -11.09
N HIS A 116 9.52 -21.22 -11.37
CA HIS A 116 8.29 -21.66 -10.71
C HIS A 116 8.43 -21.83 -9.20
N LEU A 117 9.55 -22.40 -8.73
CA LEU A 117 9.78 -22.59 -7.29
C LEU A 117 9.90 -21.25 -6.56
N ILE A 118 10.67 -20.32 -7.11
CA ILE A 118 10.86 -18.97 -6.55
C ILE A 118 9.51 -18.24 -6.49
N ASN A 119 8.70 -18.33 -7.54
CA ASN A 119 7.37 -17.72 -7.57
C ASN A 119 6.46 -18.29 -6.48
N TRP A 120 6.45 -19.60 -6.28
CA TRP A 120 5.66 -20.23 -5.20
C TRP A 120 6.13 -19.80 -3.82
N LEU A 121 7.44 -19.75 -3.59
CA LEU A 121 8.01 -19.25 -2.34
C LEU A 121 7.57 -17.82 -2.06
N LEU A 122 7.66 -16.93 -3.05
CA LEU A 122 7.19 -15.54 -2.93
C LEU A 122 5.70 -15.44 -2.60
N ILE A 123 4.87 -16.27 -3.23
CA ILE A 123 3.42 -16.32 -2.95
C ILE A 123 3.17 -16.75 -1.50
N ILE A 124 3.84 -17.82 -1.04
CA ILE A 124 3.69 -18.33 0.33
C ILE A 124 4.16 -17.29 1.34
N MET A 125 5.31 -16.66 1.11
CA MET A 125 5.84 -15.58 1.98
C MET A 125 4.85 -14.42 2.09
N CYS A 126 4.27 -13.99 0.97
CA CYS A 126 3.33 -12.88 0.93
C CYS A 126 1.98 -13.21 1.60
N LEU A 127 1.46 -14.43 1.40
CA LEU A 127 0.27 -14.91 2.10
C LEU A 127 0.52 -15.01 3.62
N TRP A 128 1.69 -15.48 4.02
CA TRP A 128 2.06 -15.56 5.44
C TRP A 128 2.16 -14.16 6.06
N ILE A 129 2.87 -13.21 5.44
CA ILE A 129 2.98 -11.84 5.96
C ILE A 129 1.60 -11.19 6.09
N THR A 130 0.79 -11.23 5.03
CA THR A 130 -0.54 -10.59 5.06
C THR A 130 -1.48 -11.22 6.09
N HIS A 131 -1.33 -12.52 6.35
CA HIS A 131 -2.04 -13.22 7.41
C HIS A 131 -1.58 -12.79 8.81
N VAL A 132 -0.28 -12.87 9.10
CA VAL A 132 0.28 -12.59 10.44
C VAL A 132 0.17 -11.11 10.81
N THR A 133 0.27 -10.20 9.84
CA THR A 133 0.02 -8.77 10.05
C THR A 133 -1.46 -8.44 10.25
N GLY A 134 -2.38 -9.37 9.96
CA GLY A 134 -3.82 -9.12 9.97
C GLY A 134 -4.29 -8.13 8.91
N SER A 135 -3.48 -7.88 7.87
CA SER A 135 -3.74 -6.83 6.87
C SER A 135 -4.73 -7.29 5.80
N ARG A 136 -6.02 -7.23 6.13
CA ARG A 136 -7.13 -7.78 5.31
C ARG A 136 -7.20 -7.20 3.89
N LEU A 137 -7.03 -5.89 3.75
CA LEU A 137 -7.07 -5.23 2.42
C LEU A 137 -5.90 -5.68 1.53
N ASN A 138 -4.70 -5.77 2.10
CA ASN A 138 -3.51 -6.26 1.41
C ASN A 138 -3.64 -7.74 1.01
N LEU A 139 -4.19 -8.59 1.88
CA LEU A 139 -4.51 -9.99 1.55
C LEU A 139 -5.50 -10.08 0.39
N MET A 140 -6.62 -9.35 0.47
CA MET A 140 -7.65 -9.37 -0.57
C MET A 140 -7.10 -8.87 -1.91
N GLY A 141 -6.34 -7.77 -1.92
CA GLY A 141 -5.70 -7.25 -3.12
C GLY A 141 -4.70 -8.24 -3.72
N PHE A 142 -3.93 -8.94 -2.89
CA PHE A 142 -3.01 -9.97 -3.37
C PHE A 142 -3.74 -11.19 -3.96
N ILE A 143 -4.84 -11.65 -3.35
CA ILE A 143 -5.67 -12.74 -3.90
C ILE A 143 -6.26 -12.35 -5.25
N ILE A 144 -6.79 -11.12 -5.38
CA ILE A 144 -7.28 -10.60 -6.66
C ILE A 144 -6.15 -10.61 -7.69
N PHE A 145 -4.96 -10.11 -7.32
CA PHE A 145 -3.79 -10.15 -8.19
C PHE A 145 -3.46 -11.59 -8.65
N LEU A 146 -3.42 -12.57 -7.75
CA LEU A 146 -3.13 -13.96 -8.10
C LEU A 146 -4.13 -14.53 -9.11
N ALA A 147 -5.41 -14.17 -8.98
CA ALA A 147 -6.42 -14.60 -9.94
C ALA A 147 -6.13 -14.11 -11.36
N PHE A 148 -5.67 -12.87 -11.47
CA PHE A 148 -5.24 -12.29 -12.74
C PHE A 148 -3.89 -12.82 -13.22
N TYR A 149 -2.94 -13.02 -12.32
CA TYR A 149 -1.62 -13.56 -12.61
C TYR A 149 -1.68 -14.96 -13.22
N PHE A 150 -2.53 -15.84 -12.67
CA PHE A 150 -2.72 -17.21 -13.14
C PHE A 150 -3.76 -17.37 -14.26
N ARG A 151 -4.39 -16.27 -14.72
CA ARG A 151 -5.47 -16.28 -15.74
C ARG A 151 -6.57 -17.28 -15.38
N PHE A 152 -7.03 -17.19 -14.14
CA PHE A 152 -7.93 -18.17 -13.55
C PHE A 152 -9.24 -18.40 -14.34
N TRP A 153 -9.71 -17.40 -15.09
CA TRP A 153 -10.86 -17.52 -16.02
C TRP A 153 -10.64 -18.48 -17.20
N GLU A 154 -9.41 -18.89 -17.48
CA GLU A 154 -9.08 -19.88 -18.52
C GLU A 154 -9.12 -21.31 -17.96
N LEU A 155 -9.01 -21.45 -16.64
CA LEU A 155 -9.08 -22.70 -15.89
C LEU A 155 -10.52 -23.03 -15.46
N LYS A 156 -11.48 -22.82 -16.38
CA LYS A 156 -12.95 -22.75 -16.18
C LYS A 156 -13.60 -23.84 -15.30
N LYS A 157 -12.94 -24.97 -15.03
CA LYS A 157 -13.48 -26.08 -14.20
C LYS A 157 -12.95 -26.13 -12.76
N LEU A 158 -11.72 -25.70 -12.50
CA LEU A 158 -11.15 -25.64 -11.14
C LEU A 158 -11.51 -24.34 -10.42
N LEU A 159 -11.77 -23.28 -11.20
CA LEU A 159 -12.17 -21.99 -10.66
C LEU A 159 -13.54 -21.97 -10.01
N LEU A 160 -14.49 -22.75 -10.53
CA LEU A 160 -15.81 -22.83 -9.93
C LEU A 160 -15.75 -23.51 -8.55
N ILE A 161 -14.85 -24.49 -8.38
CA ILE A 161 -14.62 -25.21 -7.12
C ILE A 161 -13.78 -24.37 -6.15
N GLY A 162 -12.80 -23.61 -6.66
CA GLY A 162 -11.99 -22.67 -5.88
C GLY A 162 -12.78 -21.43 -5.44
N ILE A 163 -13.59 -20.85 -6.31
CA ILE A 163 -14.46 -19.71 -5.98
C ILE A 163 -15.63 -20.18 -5.12
N SER A 164 -16.21 -21.36 -5.35
CA SER A 164 -17.24 -21.88 -4.44
C SER A 164 -16.65 -22.20 -3.07
N SER A 165 -15.45 -22.77 -2.96
CA SER A 165 -14.79 -22.98 -1.67
C SER A 165 -14.36 -21.68 -1.00
N ILE A 166 -13.87 -20.68 -1.73
CA ILE A 166 -13.56 -19.35 -1.19
C ILE A 166 -14.84 -18.60 -0.80
N ILE A 167 -15.93 -18.69 -1.56
CA ILE A 167 -17.23 -18.11 -1.20
C ILE A 167 -17.82 -18.85 0.01
N ILE A 168 -17.73 -20.18 0.09
CA ILE A 168 -18.19 -20.96 1.25
C ILE A 168 -17.34 -20.63 2.48
N ILE A 169 -16.02 -20.53 2.35
CA ILE A 169 -15.13 -20.11 3.45
C ILE A 169 -15.36 -18.64 3.81
N SER A 170 -15.61 -17.76 2.84
CA SER A 170 -15.94 -16.34 3.07
C SER A 170 -17.36 -16.15 3.63
N PHE A 171 -18.29 -17.06 3.34
CA PHE A 171 -19.66 -17.07 3.84
C PHE A 171 -19.72 -17.65 5.26
N PHE A 172 -18.97 -18.72 5.55
CA PHE A 172 -18.76 -19.20 6.92
C PHE A 172 -17.95 -18.19 7.75
N SER A 173 -16.97 -17.52 7.13
CA SER A 173 -16.30 -16.36 7.74
C SER A 173 -17.27 -15.21 7.93
N TYR A 174 -18.19 -14.92 7.00
CA TYR A 174 -19.24 -13.90 7.14
C TYR A 174 -20.23 -14.22 8.26
N ILE A 175 -20.56 -15.50 8.49
CA ILE A 175 -21.38 -15.92 9.64
C ILE A 175 -20.59 -15.79 10.96
N PHE A 176 -19.28 -16.10 10.96
CA PHE A 176 -18.38 -15.87 12.11
C PHE A 176 -18.00 -14.39 12.29
N VAL A 177 -18.15 -13.59 11.24
CA VAL A 177 -17.93 -12.16 11.20
C VAL A 177 -19.23 -11.42 11.47
N ASN A 178 -20.42 -12.02 11.36
CA ASN A 178 -21.67 -11.41 11.80
C ASN A 178 -21.81 -11.36 13.34
N SER A 179 -20.99 -12.10 14.08
CA SER A 179 -20.75 -11.81 15.50
C SER A 179 -19.80 -10.60 15.71
N SER A 180 -19.11 -10.14 14.65
CA SER A 180 -18.14 -9.01 14.62
C SER A 180 -18.55 -7.81 13.73
N PHE A 181 -19.59 -7.93 12.90
CA PHE A 181 -20.19 -6.94 11.99
C PHE A 181 -21.54 -6.46 12.53
N SER A 182 -21.69 -6.47 13.86
CA SER A 182 -22.52 -5.43 14.44
C SER A 182 -21.91 -4.08 14.01
N LEU A 183 -22.76 -3.12 13.62
CA LEU A 183 -22.43 -1.71 13.36
C LEU A 183 -21.85 -0.98 14.60
N LYS A 184 -21.10 -1.69 15.45
CA LYS A 184 -20.47 -1.24 16.70
C LYS A 184 -18.94 -1.44 16.70
N GLY A 185 -18.31 -1.63 15.54
CA GLY A 185 -16.85 -1.66 15.45
C GLY A 185 -16.27 -0.24 15.42
N HIS A 186 -15.70 0.24 16.53
CA HIS A 186 -15.14 1.59 16.64
C HIS A 186 -14.18 1.95 15.48
N SER A 187 -13.33 1.03 15.02
CA SER A 187 -12.30 1.32 14.00
C SER A 187 -12.83 1.68 12.61
N THR A 188 -13.87 1.00 12.10
CA THR A 188 -14.42 1.28 10.76
C THR A 188 -15.15 2.61 10.72
N ASN A 189 -15.93 2.91 11.77
CA ASN A 189 -16.66 4.17 11.87
C ASN A 189 -15.70 5.35 12.00
N THR A 190 -14.61 5.19 12.75
CA THR A 190 -13.53 6.17 12.82
C THR A 190 -12.92 6.46 11.44
N ARG A 191 -12.59 5.44 10.63
CA ARG A 191 -12.01 5.67 9.29
C ARG A 191 -12.94 6.44 8.36
N ILE A 192 -14.23 6.11 8.36
CA ILE A 192 -15.24 6.85 7.58
C ILE A 192 -15.31 8.31 8.04
N ASN A 193 -15.31 8.54 9.36
CA ASN A 193 -15.30 9.89 9.91
C ASN A 193 -14.02 10.66 9.52
N LEU A 194 -12.86 10.02 9.52
CA LEU A 194 -11.60 10.65 9.10
C LEU A 194 -11.64 11.06 7.61
N TYR A 195 -12.22 10.23 6.74
CA TYR A 195 -12.40 10.55 5.32
C TYR A 195 -13.39 11.70 5.12
N TYR A 196 -14.50 11.68 5.85
CA TYR A 196 -15.47 12.77 5.82
C TYR A 196 -14.83 14.11 6.24
N GLN A 197 -14.03 14.09 7.28
CA GLN A 197 -13.31 15.27 7.77
C GLN A 197 -12.22 15.72 6.79
N ALA A 198 -11.54 14.80 6.11
CA ALA A 198 -10.64 15.15 5.01
C ALA A 198 -11.36 15.88 3.86
N LEU A 199 -12.61 15.52 3.55
CA LEU A 199 -13.41 16.23 2.56
C LEU A 199 -13.87 17.61 3.05
N LEU A 200 -14.25 17.74 4.32
CA LEU A 200 -14.58 19.04 4.93
C LEU A 200 -13.37 19.99 5.02
N SER A 201 -12.16 19.45 5.02
CA SER A 201 -10.92 20.24 5.00
C SER A 201 -10.78 21.08 3.73
N ILE A 202 -11.46 20.70 2.63
CA ILE A 202 -11.38 21.39 1.35
C ILE A 202 -11.84 22.85 1.43
N PRO A 203 -13.11 23.16 1.81
CA PRO A 203 -13.55 24.54 1.94
C PRO A 203 -12.79 25.31 3.03
N GLU A 204 -12.42 24.66 4.14
CA GLU A 204 -11.71 25.31 5.25
C GLU A 204 -10.27 25.73 4.91
N SER A 205 -9.62 24.98 4.02
CA SER A 205 -8.30 25.33 3.45
C SER A 205 -8.40 26.12 2.15
N TYR A 206 -9.58 26.58 1.72
CA TYR A 206 -9.79 27.20 0.41
C TYR A 206 -9.30 26.34 -0.77
N GLY A 207 -9.24 25.02 -0.57
CA GLY A 207 -8.76 24.05 -1.55
C GLY A 207 -7.25 23.98 -1.74
N VAL A 208 -6.45 24.75 -0.99
CA VAL A 208 -4.97 24.71 -1.09
C VAL A 208 -4.32 23.63 -0.22
N GLY A 209 -5.08 23.06 0.73
CA GLY A 209 -4.57 22.11 1.71
C GLY A 209 -3.91 22.79 2.91
N TYR A 210 -3.60 21.99 3.93
CA TYR A 210 -3.05 22.48 5.20
C TYR A 210 -1.51 22.54 5.23
N GLY A 211 -0.83 21.94 4.25
CA GLY A 211 0.63 21.82 4.22
C GLY A 211 1.13 20.45 4.71
N ILE A 212 2.40 20.15 4.45
CA ILE A 212 3.00 18.82 4.70
C ILE A 212 3.01 18.53 6.20
N ASP A 213 2.43 17.39 6.59
CA ASP A 213 2.31 16.92 7.99
C ASP A 213 1.43 17.80 8.90
N LEU A 214 0.66 18.74 8.34
CA LEU A 214 -0.21 19.64 9.12
C LEU A 214 -1.65 19.13 9.23
N SER A 215 -1.99 18.04 8.54
CA SER A 215 -3.27 17.35 8.74
C SER A 215 -3.46 16.86 10.18
N LYS A 216 -2.38 16.58 10.92
CA LYS A 216 -2.45 16.16 12.32
C LYS A 216 -3.12 17.21 13.20
N ASN A 217 -2.80 18.49 12.98
CA ASN A 217 -3.36 19.60 13.75
C ASN A 217 -4.84 19.78 13.42
N PHE A 218 -5.21 19.62 12.15
CA PHE A 218 -6.61 19.65 11.73
C PHE A 218 -7.47 18.59 12.44
N TYR A 219 -6.97 17.36 12.59
CA TYR A 219 -7.71 16.31 13.28
C TYR A 219 -7.74 16.51 14.81
N GLN A 220 -6.65 16.98 15.40
CA GLN A 220 -6.54 17.25 16.84
C GLN A 220 -7.41 18.42 17.31
N ASP A 221 -7.60 19.44 16.46
CA ASP A 221 -8.42 20.62 16.75
C ASP A 221 -9.94 20.31 16.67
N ARG A 222 -10.34 19.11 16.22
CA ARG A 222 -11.77 18.71 16.19
C ARG A 222 -12.25 18.29 17.59
N PRO A 223 -13.49 18.65 17.96
CA PRO A 223 -14.02 18.32 19.26
C PRO A 223 -14.05 16.80 19.49
N SER A 224 -13.74 16.37 20.72
CA SER A 224 -13.53 14.96 21.11
C SER A 224 -14.74 14.06 20.85
N ASN A 225 -15.94 14.64 20.79
CA ASN A 225 -17.19 13.97 20.43
C ASN A 225 -17.21 13.44 18.98
N ALA A 226 -16.33 13.94 18.11
CA ALA A 226 -16.17 13.41 16.75
C ALA A 226 -15.41 12.07 16.72
N GLY A 227 -14.80 11.64 17.83
CA GLY A 227 -14.10 10.36 17.94
C GLY A 227 -12.82 10.25 17.09
N ILE A 228 -12.25 11.40 16.70
CA ILE A 228 -11.10 11.50 15.79
C ILE A 228 -9.93 12.34 16.32
N SER A 229 -10.06 12.96 17.50
CA SER A 229 -9.06 13.89 18.05
C SER A 229 -7.70 13.23 18.37
N ASN A 230 -7.66 11.90 18.49
CA ASN A 230 -6.43 11.15 18.74
C ASN A 230 -5.71 10.71 17.45
N PHE A 231 -6.25 11.02 16.28
CA PHE A 231 -5.70 10.61 14.99
C PHE A 231 -4.90 11.75 14.37
N ILE A 232 -3.80 11.39 13.73
CA ILE A 232 -2.88 12.34 13.08
C ILE A 232 -3.01 12.33 11.55
N ASN A 233 -3.71 11.34 10.98
CA ASN A 233 -3.87 11.17 9.55
C ASN A 233 -5.17 10.39 9.21
N PRO A 234 -5.62 10.42 7.95
CA PRO A 234 -6.83 9.73 7.53
C PRO A 234 -6.68 8.21 7.34
N HIS A 235 -5.49 7.63 7.51
CA HIS A 235 -5.21 6.23 7.12
C HIS A 235 -5.54 5.91 5.64
N SER A 236 -5.27 6.86 4.74
CA SER A 236 -5.40 6.68 3.29
C SER A 236 -4.59 7.73 2.54
N TYR A 237 -3.75 7.29 1.61
CA TYR A 237 -2.90 8.18 0.80
C TYR A 237 -3.68 9.24 0.05
N ILE A 238 -4.82 8.84 -0.52
CA ILE A 238 -5.64 9.69 -1.37
C ILE A 238 -6.19 10.86 -0.55
N PHE A 239 -6.66 10.57 0.66
CA PHE A 239 -7.17 11.60 1.57
C PHE A 239 -6.04 12.40 2.23
N GLU A 240 -4.91 11.78 2.53
CA GLU A 240 -3.73 12.44 3.07
C GLU A 240 -3.12 13.43 2.07
N LEU A 241 -3.08 13.06 0.79
CA LEU A 241 -2.68 13.94 -0.31
C LEU A 241 -3.63 15.13 -0.44
N LEU A 242 -4.95 14.86 -0.39
CA LEU A 242 -5.98 15.89 -0.50
C LEU A 242 -5.91 16.91 0.62
N ILE A 243 -5.87 16.47 1.89
CA ILE A 243 -5.86 17.36 3.05
C ILE A 243 -4.55 18.14 3.17
N ASN A 244 -3.40 17.53 2.90
CA ASN A 244 -2.11 18.19 3.05
C ASN A 244 -1.75 19.05 1.84
N SER A 245 -2.08 18.61 0.62
CA SER A 245 -1.59 19.23 -0.64
C SER A 245 -2.68 19.90 -1.48
N GLY A 246 -3.94 19.83 -1.05
CA GLY A 246 -5.06 20.51 -1.68
C GLY A 246 -5.59 19.87 -2.97
N ILE A 247 -6.63 20.49 -3.52
CA ILE A 247 -7.36 20.01 -4.70
C ILE A 247 -6.46 20.00 -5.94
N LEU A 248 -5.62 21.02 -6.12
CA LEU A 248 -4.79 21.15 -7.32
C LEU A 248 -3.84 19.94 -7.44
N THR A 249 -3.11 19.63 -6.39
CA THR A 249 -2.21 18.48 -6.33
C THR A 249 -2.97 17.16 -6.50
N PHE A 250 -4.15 17.06 -5.89
CA PHE A 250 -5.03 15.91 -6.03
C PHE A 250 -5.48 15.67 -7.49
N ILE A 251 -5.88 16.73 -8.21
CA ILE A 251 -6.26 16.65 -9.63
C ILE A 251 -5.05 16.26 -10.49
N VAL A 252 -3.87 16.80 -10.21
CA VAL A 252 -2.64 16.42 -10.92
C VAL A 252 -2.35 14.93 -10.75
N TYR A 253 -2.46 14.42 -9.52
CA TYR A 253 -2.31 12.98 -9.24
C TYR A 253 -3.31 12.13 -10.03
N LEU A 254 -4.61 12.47 -9.98
CA LEU A 254 -5.64 11.75 -10.73
C LEU A 254 -5.41 11.79 -12.25
N SER A 255 -4.97 12.94 -12.76
CA SER A 255 -4.66 13.13 -14.18
C SER A 255 -3.48 12.26 -14.61
N LEU A 256 -2.39 12.24 -13.84
CA LEU A 256 -1.24 11.38 -14.09
C LEU A 256 -1.64 9.90 -14.06
N TYR A 257 -2.42 9.50 -13.06
CA TYR A 257 -2.89 8.13 -12.95
C TYR A 257 -3.79 7.71 -14.12
N ALA A 258 -4.72 8.58 -14.55
CA ALA A 258 -5.54 8.36 -15.74
C ALA A 258 -4.71 8.23 -17.02
N LEU A 259 -3.63 9.02 -17.16
CA LEU A 259 -2.70 8.89 -18.29
C LEU A 259 -1.96 7.55 -18.29
N ILE A 260 -1.54 7.05 -17.12
CA ILE A 260 -0.90 5.73 -16.99
C ILE A 260 -1.90 4.62 -17.39
N LEU A 261 -3.14 4.67 -16.89
CA LEU A 261 -4.18 3.71 -17.27
C LEU A 261 -4.50 3.77 -18.77
N ARG A 262 -4.63 4.96 -19.36
CA ARG A 262 -4.84 5.12 -20.79
C ARG A 262 -3.70 4.49 -21.59
N LYS A 263 -2.44 4.78 -21.23
CA LYS A 263 -1.27 4.16 -21.87
C LYS A 263 -1.33 2.64 -21.77
N ALA A 264 -1.65 2.11 -20.59
CA ALA A 264 -1.77 0.68 -20.39
C ALA A 264 -2.84 0.03 -21.30
N ILE A 265 -3.97 0.70 -21.52
CA ILE A 265 -5.01 0.23 -22.44
C ILE A 265 -4.53 0.29 -23.90
N VAL A 266 -4.00 1.43 -24.34
CA VAL A 266 -3.56 1.64 -25.73
C VAL A 266 -2.45 0.65 -26.13
N PHE A 267 -1.51 0.40 -25.23
CA PHE A 267 -0.39 -0.51 -25.48
C PHE A 267 -0.70 -1.96 -25.09
N LYS A 268 -1.97 -2.31 -24.82
CA LYS A 268 -2.44 -3.66 -24.51
C LYS A 268 -1.54 -4.37 -23.47
N THR A 269 -1.31 -3.73 -22.33
CA THR A 269 -0.48 -4.31 -21.26
C THR A 269 -0.94 -5.71 -20.92
N ARG A 270 0.00 -6.55 -20.47
CA ARG A 270 -0.36 -7.79 -19.81
C ARG A 270 -1.31 -7.49 -18.65
N LEU A 271 -2.36 -8.30 -18.57
CA LEU A 271 -3.50 -8.08 -17.71
C LEU A 271 -3.13 -8.14 -16.21
N ASP A 272 -2.12 -8.93 -15.86
CA ASP A 272 -1.54 -9.00 -14.51
C ASP A 272 -0.86 -7.70 -14.09
N ILE A 273 -0.29 -6.93 -15.01
CA ILE A 273 0.30 -5.60 -14.73
C ILE A 273 -0.81 -4.54 -14.65
N PHE A 274 -1.78 -4.59 -15.58
CA PHE A 274 -2.90 -3.67 -15.59
C PHE A 274 -3.68 -3.71 -14.26
N ILE A 275 -3.92 -4.91 -13.72
CA ILE A 275 -4.57 -5.01 -12.41
C ILE A 275 -3.70 -4.47 -11.27
N GLN A 276 -2.36 -4.53 -11.34
CA GLN A 276 -1.53 -3.92 -10.28
C GLN A 276 -1.71 -2.42 -10.22
N LEU A 277 -1.91 -1.74 -11.35
CA LEU A 277 -2.19 -0.30 -11.39
C LEU A 277 -3.47 0.02 -10.61
N ILE A 278 -4.52 -0.77 -10.84
CA ILE A 278 -5.80 -0.64 -10.15
C ILE A 278 -5.63 -0.94 -8.66
N LEU A 279 -4.99 -2.06 -8.33
CA LEU A 279 -4.77 -2.49 -6.96
C LEU A 279 -3.87 -1.53 -6.19
N TYR A 280 -2.89 -0.89 -6.83
CA TYR A 280 -2.01 0.10 -6.19
C TYR A 280 -2.81 1.17 -5.45
N ASN A 281 -3.80 1.78 -6.10
CA ASN A 281 -4.66 2.78 -5.46
C ASN A 281 -5.52 2.21 -4.34
N LEU A 282 -6.05 1.00 -4.52
CA LEU A 282 -6.89 0.34 -3.52
C LEU A 282 -6.08 -0.04 -2.27
N LEU A 283 -4.87 -0.53 -2.46
CA LEU A 283 -3.99 -0.96 -1.38
C LEU A 283 -3.49 0.23 -0.54
N LEU A 284 -3.41 1.44 -1.13
CA LEU A 284 -3.05 2.66 -0.41
C LEU A 284 -4.10 3.12 0.63
N PHE A 285 -5.30 2.55 0.64
CA PHE A 285 -6.27 2.70 1.74
C PHE A 285 -5.96 1.83 2.97
N SER A 286 -4.99 0.92 2.85
CA SER A 286 -4.55 0.09 3.98
C SER A 286 -3.52 0.79 4.86
N SER A 287 -2.81 1.79 4.33
CA SER A 287 -1.66 2.41 4.98
C SER A 287 -2.05 3.49 5.98
N SER A 288 -1.36 3.55 7.12
CA SER A 288 -1.55 4.64 8.08
C SER A 288 -0.81 5.91 7.71
N SER A 289 0.42 5.82 7.20
CA SER A 289 1.28 6.99 6.98
C SER A 289 1.81 7.02 5.56
N SER A 290 0.88 7.01 4.62
CA SER A 290 1.16 6.75 3.22
C SER A 290 1.97 7.84 2.52
N LEU A 291 1.80 9.12 2.86
CA LEU A 291 2.55 10.21 2.21
C LEU A 291 4.06 10.12 2.50
N PHE A 292 4.42 9.59 3.67
CA PHE A 292 5.81 9.34 4.08
C PHE A 292 6.29 7.91 3.79
N LEU A 293 5.42 7.04 3.27
CA LEU A 293 5.75 5.67 2.94
C LEU A 293 6.57 5.61 1.64
N TRP A 294 7.80 6.11 1.64
CA TRP A 294 8.58 6.30 0.41
C TRP A 294 8.62 5.12 -0.59
N PRO A 295 8.59 3.82 -0.17
CA PRO A 295 8.68 2.72 -1.11
C PRO A 295 7.54 2.67 -2.13
N HIS A 296 6.35 3.17 -1.80
CA HIS A 296 5.22 3.16 -2.74
C HIS A 296 5.45 4.08 -3.96
N TYR A 297 6.26 5.13 -3.83
CA TYR A 297 6.64 6.01 -4.94
C TYR A 297 7.57 5.32 -5.94
N PHE A 298 8.41 4.37 -5.51
CA PHE A 298 9.22 3.58 -6.44
C PHE A 298 8.34 2.77 -7.39
N PHE A 299 7.28 2.15 -6.89
CA PHE A 299 6.31 1.46 -7.73
C PHE A 299 5.58 2.41 -8.67
N PHE A 300 5.21 3.61 -8.19
CA PHE A 300 4.63 4.64 -9.05
C PHE A 300 5.56 5.05 -10.20
N VAL A 301 6.85 5.26 -9.94
CA VAL A 301 7.85 5.59 -10.98
C VAL A 301 8.02 4.45 -11.98
N VAL A 302 8.04 3.21 -11.52
CA VAL A 302 8.08 2.02 -12.38
C VAL A 302 6.85 1.96 -13.30
N TYR A 303 5.66 2.29 -12.77
CA TYR A 303 4.43 2.30 -13.55
C TYR A 303 4.32 3.48 -14.52
N ILE A 304 4.86 4.65 -14.17
CA ILE A 304 4.94 5.82 -15.08
C ILE A 304 5.79 5.48 -16.31
N ASN A 305 6.92 4.83 -16.09
CA ASN A 305 7.84 4.44 -17.14
C ASN A 305 7.39 3.14 -17.82
N TYR A 306 6.15 3.17 -18.30
CA TYR A 306 5.43 2.05 -18.89
C TYR A 306 6.20 1.28 -19.99
N GLU A 307 7.18 1.91 -20.66
CA GLU A 307 8.09 1.23 -21.60
C GLU A 307 8.82 0.03 -20.98
N PHE A 308 9.02 0.04 -19.66
CA PHE A 308 9.53 -1.08 -18.88
C PHE A 308 8.69 -2.36 -18.95
N LEU A 309 7.41 -2.20 -19.25
CA LEU A 309 6.37 -3.23 -19.10
C LEU A 309 5.87 -3.74 -20.45
N LYS A 310 6.33 -3.14 -21.56
CA LYS A 310 6.05 -3.63 -22.91
C LYS A 310 6.51 -5.09 -23.01
N PRO A 311 5.69 -6.00 -23.55
CA PRO A 311 6.22 -7.23 -24.11
C PRO A 311 7.29 -6.80 -25.12
N LYS A 312 8.54 -7.24 -24.93
CA LYS A 312 9.41 -7.34 -26.09
C LYS A 312 8.76 -8.39 -26.97
N ASP A 313 8.36 -7.99 -28.17
CA ASP A 313 7.98 -8.92 -29.22
C ASP A 313 9.16 -9.88 -29.39
N ASP A 314 8.96 -11.13 -28.95
CA ASP A 314 9.81 -12.28 -29.27
C ASP A 314 9.02 -13.12 -30.27
#